data_AF-A0A933PIB7-F1
#
_entry.id   AF-A0A933PIB7-F1
#
_cell.length_a   1.000
_cell.length_b   1.000
_cell.length_c   1.000
_cell.angle_alpha   90.00
_cell.angle_beta   90.00
_cell.angle_gamma   90.00
#
_symmetry.space_group_name_H-M   'P 1'
#
loop_
_entity.id
_entity.type
_entity.pdbx_description
1 polymer ?
#
loop_
_entity_poly.entity_id
_entity_poly.type
_entity_poly.pdbx_seq_one_letter_code
_entity_poly.pdbx_strand_id
1 'polypeptide(L)'
;MDAEDFCAFLAEDAPKISAAGSPEGALAQLAGDLAFWIESHPEQKPRTAADLDEVAAATCPGTATTVLGALSAESFMDAFN
;
A
#
# COMPACT_ATOMS: atom_id res chain seq x y z
N MET A 1 4.19 12.86 1.78
CA MET A 1 4.54 11.44 1.90
C MET A 1 6.02 11.28 1.66
N ASP A 2 6.66 10.55 2.55
CA ASP A 2 8.05 10.12 2.44
C ASP A 2 8.11 8.70 1.87
N ALA A 3 9.08 8.46 0.99
CA ALA A 3 9.20 7.21 0.26
C ALA A 3 9.70 6.07 1.14
N GLU A 4 10.60 6.36 2.07
CA GLU A 4 11.20 5.36 2.96
C GLU A 4 10.18 4.92 4.02
N ASP A 5 9.43 5.86 4.59
CA ASP A 5 8.40 5.55 5.58
C ASP A 5 7.25 4.74 4.98
N PHE A 6 6.75 5.14 3.79
CA PHE A 6 5.71 4.37 3.10
C PHE A 6 6.20 2.97 2.74
N CYS A 7 7.47 2.85 2.35
CA CYS A 7 8.05 1.57 2.05
C CYS A 7 8.16 0.66 3.27
N ALA A 8 8.57 1.20 4.41
CA ALA A 8 8.61 0.48 5.68
C ALA A 8 7.22 -0.01 6.08
N PHE A 9 6.19 0.85 5.93
CA PHE A 9 4.79 0.47 6.13
C PHE A 9 4.39 -0.71 5.23
N LEU A 10 4.64 -0.62 3.92
CA LEU A 10 4.30 -1.71 2.99
C LEU A 10 5.03 -3.02 3.33
N ALA A 11 6.28 -2.94 3.76
CA ALA A 11 7.05 -4.12 4.14
C ALA A 11 6.49 -4.81 5.39
N GLU A 12 5.99 -4.03 6.36
CA GLU A 12 5.31 -4.56 7.55
C GLU A 12 3.94 -5.16 7.21
N ASP A 13 3.20 -4.53 6.30
CA ASP A 13 1.83 -4.93 5.98
C ASP A 13 1.73 -6.06 4.94
N ALA A 14 2.71 -6.17 4.03
CA ALA A 14 2.78 -7.22 2.99
C ALA A 14 2.47 -8.65 3.48
N PRO A 15 3.01 -9.15 4.62
CA PRO A 15 2.65 -10.48 5.11
C PRO A 15 1.18 -10.60 5.54
N LYS A 16 0.57 -9.54 6.08
CA LYS A 16 -0.85 -9.54 6.47
C LYS A 16 -1.75 -9.53 5.24
N ILE A 17 -1.42 -8.68 4.26
CA ILE A 17 -2.10 -8.61 2.96
C ILE A 17 -2.06 -9.98 2.27
N SER A 18 -0.89 -10.62 2.23
CA SER A 18 -0.72 -11.95 1.62
C SER A 18 -1.52 -13.05 2.34
N ALA A 19 -1.75 -12.90 3.65
CA ALA A 19 -2.49 -13.86 4.46
C ALA A 19 -4.01 -13.72 4.33
N ALA A 20 -4.52 -12.65 3.73
CA ALA A 20 -5.96 -12.36 3.63
C ALA A 20 -6.73 -13.37 2.74
N GLY A 21 -6.04 -14.10 1.85
CA GLY A 21 -6.61 -15.23 1.11
C GLY A 21 -7.55 -14.89 -0.03
N SER A 22 -7.89 -13.61 -0.24
CA SER A 22 -8.57 -13.11 -1.44
C SER A 22 -8.12 -11.67 -1.77
N PRO A 23 -8.27 -11.22 -3.03
CA PRO A 23 -7.98 -9.85 -3.42
C PRO A 23 -8.76 -8.79 -2.61
N GLU A 24 -10.04 -9.05 -2.35
CA GLU A 24 -10.90 -8.14 -1.57
C GLU A 24 -10.46 -8.08 -0.10
N GLY A 25 -10.07 -9.22 0.47
CA GLY A 25 -9.51 -9.27 1.83
C GLY A 25 -8.16 -8.54 1.92
N ALA A 26 -7.31 -8.69 0.90
CA ALA A 26 -6.02 -8.02 0.79
C ALA A 26 -6.19 -6.49 0.69
N LEU A 27 -7.14 -6.03 -0.13
CA LEU A 27 -7.49 -4.62 -0.25
C LEU A 27 -8.07 -4.07 1.06
N ALA A 28 -8.95 -4.81 1.73
CA ALA A 28 -9.51 -4.40 3.02
C ALA A 28 -8.42 -4.28 4.11
N GLN A 29 -7.47 -5.22 4.14
CA GLN A 29 -6.30 -5.17 5.03
C GLN A 29 -5.46 -3.92 4.75
N LEU A 30 -5.04 -3.72 3.51
CA LEU A 30 -4.25 -2.55 3.11
C LEU A 30 -4.98 -1.24 3.42
N ALA A 31 -6.26 -1.13 3.07
CA ALA A 31 -7.05 0.09 3.28
C ALA A 31 -7.18 0.44 4.77
N GLY A 32 -7.41 -0.58 5.61
CA GLY A 32 -7.52 -0.40 7.06
C GLY A 32 -6.21 0.04 7.70
N ASP A 33 -5.13 -0.69 7.43
CA ASP A 33 -3.82 -0.39 8.01
C ASP A 33 -3.25 0.93 7.47
N LEU A 34 -3.47 1.23 6.17
CA LEU A 34 -3.09 2.51 5.57
C LEU A 34 -3.84 3.68 6.22
N ALA A 35 -5.14 3.54 6.48
CA ALA A 35 -5.92 4.58 7.16
C ALA A 35 -5.41 4.84 8.57
N PHE A 36 -5.12 3.78 9.34
CA PHE A 36 -4.56 3.89 10.70
C PHE A 36 -3.16 4.51 10.70
N TRP A 37 -2.32 4.13 9.73
CA TRP A 37 -0.98 4.68 9.57
C TRP A 37 -1.02 6.18 9.25
N ILE A 38 -1.89 6.60 8.31
CA ILE A 38 -2.08 8.02 7.98
C ILE A 38 -2.64 8.82 9.16
N GLU A 39 -3.52 8.24 9.99
CA GLU A 39 -4.01 8.90 11.21
C GLU A 39 -2.88 9.17 12.20
N SER A 40 -1.94 8.23 12.32
CA SER A 40 -0.75 8.36 13.17
C SER A 40 0.34 9.26 12.55
N HIS A 41 0.38 9.35 11.22
CA HIS A 41 1.35 10.08 10.42
C HIS A 41 0.66 10.96 9.36
N PRO A 42 -0.01 12.05 9.77
CA PRO A 42 -0.81 12.86 8.84
C PRO A 42 0.00 13.48 7.70
N GLU A 43 1.32 13.67 7.86
CA GLU A 43 2.26 14.10 6.82
C GLU A 43 2.45 13.08 5.68
N GLN A 44 2.07 11.82 5.93
CA GLN A 44 2.13 10.73 4.95
C GLN A 44 0.88 10.66 4.07
N LYS A 45 -0.15 11.46 4.36
CA LYS A 45 -1.41 11.44 3.62
C LYS A 45 -1.17 11.68 2.11
N PRO A 46 -1.53 10.73 1.23
CA PRO A 46 -1.51 10.95 -0.22
C PRO A 46 -2.53 12.03 -0.63
N ARG A 47 -2.22 12.78 -1.69
CA ARG A 47 -3.21 13.64 -2.37
C ARG A 47 -4.14 12.80 -3.22
N THR A 48 -3.61 11.75 -3.85
CA THR A 48 -4.33 10.77 -4.66
C THR A 48 -3.68 9.39 -4.51
N ALA A 49 -4.39 8.33 -4.88
CA ALA A 49 -3.81 6.98 -4.89
C ALA A 49 -2.58 6.85 -5.81
N ALA A 50 -2.49 7.67 -6.87
CA ALA A 50 -1.32 7.75 -7.73
C ALA A 50 -0.06 8.23 -7.01
N ASP A 51 -0.18 8.99 -5.92
CA ASP A 51 0.98 9.32 -5.09
C ASP A 51 1.59 8.03 -4.52
N LEU A 52 0.79 7.05 -4.09
CA LEU A 52 1.29 5.78 -3.54
C LEU A 52 2.11 5.01 -4.59
N ASP A 53 1.67 4.99 -5.84
CA ASP A 53 2.39 4.37 -6.95
C ASP A 53 3.76 5.03 -7.19
N GLU A 54 3.81 6.35 -7.18
CA GLU A 54 5.05 7.12 -7.38
C GLU A 54 6.08 6.82 -6.29
N VAL A 55 5.67 6.85 -5.00
CA VAL A 55 6.61 6.62 -3.89
C VAL A 55 7.01 5.15 -3.77
N ALA A 56 6.10 4.21 -4.02
CA ALA A 56 6.42 2.79 -4.07
C ALA A 56 7.47 2.48 -5.16
N ALA A 57 7.30 3.03 -6.36
CA ALA A 57 8.21 2.81 -7.48
C ALA A 57 9.62 3.35 -7.21
N ALA A 58 9.73 4.43 -6.44
CA ALA A 58 11.01 5.07 -6.11
C ALA A 58 11.87 4.22 -5.15
N THR A 59 11.26 3.62 -4.11
CA THR A 59 12.02 3.08 -2.98
C THR A 59 11.83 1.58 -2.74
N CYS A 60 10.67 1.00 -3.08
CA CYS A 60 10.49 -0.45 -3.01
C CYS A 60 9.52 -1.02 -4.05
N PRO A 61 9.94 -1.02 -5.32
CA PRO A 61 9.16 -1.62 -6.40
C PRO A 61 8.90 -3.11 -6.16
N GLY A 62 9.80 -3.83 -5.49
CA GLY A 62 9.61 -5.25 -5.14
C GLY A 62 8.47 -5.49 -4.17
N THR A 63 8.46 -4.79 -3.04
CA THR A 63 7.38 -4.89 -2.03
C THR A 63 6.04 -4.47 -2.63
N ALA A 64 6.03 -3.37 -3.40
CA ALA A 64 4.84 -2.92 -4.09
C ALA A 64 4.31 -3.95 -5.07
N THR A 65 5.18 -4.61 -5.85
CA THR A 65 4.79 -5.70 -6.77
C THR A 65 4.14 -6.86 -6.02
N THR A 66 4.69 -7.26 -4.86
CA THR A 66 4.11 -8.32 -4.04
C THR A 66 2.73 -7.95 -3.52
N VAL A 67 2.58 -6.73 -3.00
CA VAL A 67 1.30 -6.21 -2.51
C VAL A 67 0.28 -6.16 -3.65
N LEU A 68 0.59 -5.50 -4.76
CA LEU A 68 -0.29 -5.39 -5.93
C LEU A 68 -0.68 -6.77 -6.50
N GLY A 69 0.24 -7.73 -6.50
CA GLY A 69 -0.07 -9.12 -6.87
C GLY A 69 -1.11 -9.77 -5.95
N ALA A 70 -1.05 -9.54 -4.64
CA ALA A 70 -2.07 -10.03 -3.71
C ALA A 70 -3.43 -9.35 -3.91
N LEU A 71 -3.43 -8.07 -4.31
CA LEU A 71 -4.63 -7.31 -4.62
C LEU A 71 -5.20 -7.60 -6.02
N SER A 72 -4.49 -8.37 -6.86
CA SER A 72 -4.83 -8.54 -8.29
C SER A 72 -5.00 -7.22 -9.04
N ALA A 73 -4.20 -6.21 -8.69
CA ALA A 73 -4.24 -4.86 -9.25
C ALA A 73 -2.93 -4.53 -9.98
N GLU A 74 -3.01 -3.63 -10.96
CA GLU A 74 -1.82 -3.18 -11.71
C GLU A 74 -1.11 -2.00 -11.03
N SER A 75 -1.81 -1.27 -10.16
CA SER A 75 -1.33 -0.11 -9.41
C SER A 75 -2.17 0.13 -8.16
N PHE A 76 -1.69 0.92 -7.20
CA PHE A 76 -2.49 1.37 -6.07
C PHE A 76 -3.64 2.28 -6.54
N MET A 77 -3.41 3.09 -7.57
CA MET A 77 -4.49 3.84 -8.22
C MET A 77 -5.61 2.94 -8.74
N ASP A 78 -5.28 1.82 -9.38
CA ASP A 78 -6.26 0.82 -9.85
C ASP A 78 -6.97 0.14 -8.66
N ALA A 79 -6.22 -0.28 -7.64
CA ALA A 79 -6.75 -0.93 -6.46
C ALA A 79 -7.76 -0.08 -5.65
N PHE A 80 -7.62 1.24 -5.68
CA PHE A 80 -8.44 2.18 -4.91
C PHE A 80 -9.49 2.96 -5.74
N ASN A 81 -9.65 2.66 -7.03
CA ASN A 81 -10.73 3.22 -7.88
C ASN A 81 -11.95 2.29 -7.97
#